data_AF-A0A1J4RII7-F1
#
_entry.id   AF-A0A1J4RII7-F1
#
_cell.length_a   1.000
_cell.length_b   1.000
_cell.length_c   1.000
_cell.angle_alpha   90.00
_cell.angle_beta   90.00
_cell.angle_gamma   90.00
#
_symmetry.space_group_name_H-M   'P 1'
#
loop_
_entity.id
_entity.type
_entity.pdbx_description
1 polymer ?
#
loop_
_entity_poly.entity_id
_entity_poly.type
_entity_poly.pdbx_seq_one_letter_code
_entity_poly.pdbx_strand_id
1 'polypeptide(L)'
;MGDEKMEKSQIGRNDPCSCGSGKKYKKCCLITNGKKNEEEIKNIGKLPLYKTLITDSKGSKVVMISRERSDGNIAFVSILIDEWKMGLKDCFGSYNTPKSMLMREINSDHLPFIEGNFEECKKLIKRGVLIAEEIGTKIPEEFEGFRKIIGDLDNVELTGSLYKCFECGEGDLPEEVIKVIKKTTIEDMKRGICGKEGEIVLHAICDACKEKGNESEDVWDPWGDDREI
;
A
#
# COMPACT_ATOMS: atom_id res chain seq x y z
N MET A 1 36.95 40.93 19.48
CA MET A 1 36.85 40.39 18.10
C MET A 1 37.54 39.04 18.14
N GLY A 2 36.89 37.89 18.06
CA GLY A 2 35.54 37.54 17.66
C GLY A 2 35.68 36.22 16.89
N ASP A 3 35.17 35.13 17.44
CA ASP A 3 35.06 33.84 16.76
C ASP A 3 33.86 33.08 17.37
N GLU A 4 32.65 33.54 17.04
CA GLU A 4 31.44 32.73 17.23
C GLU A 4 31.36 31.72 16.09
N LYS A 5 31.59 30.44 16.42
CA LYS A 5 31.25 29.32 15.55
C LYS A 5 29.74 29.32 15.35
N MET A 6 29.28 29.73 14.16
CA MET A 6 27.90 29.50 13.71
C MET A 6 27.65 27.99 13.62
N GLU A 7 26.96 27.43 14.62
CA GLU A 7 26.28 26.14 14.48
C GLU A 7 25.27 26.27 13.34
N LYS A 8 25.44 25.46 12.29
CA LYS A 8 24.39 25.31 11.26
C LYS A 8 23.18 24.68 11.94
N SER A 9 22.19 25.51 12.28
CA SER A 9 20.90 25.06 12.79
C SER A 9 20.32 24.00 11.85
N GLN A 10 20.25 22.75 12.29
CA GLN A 10 19.59 21.68 11.53
C GLN A 10 18.10 22.00 11.47
N ILE A 11 17.63 22.44 10.30
CA ILE A 11 16.20 22.65 10.05
C ILE A 11 15.42 21.36 10.34
N GLY A 12 14.39 21.46 11.19
CA GLY A 12 13.56 20.32 11.57
C GLY A 12 12.71 19.84 10.40
N ARG A 13 12.51 18.52 10.29
CA ARG A 13 11.76 17.90 9.16
C ARG A 13 10.36 18.50 8.97
N ASN A 14 9.69 18.91 10.05
CA ASN A 14 8.34 19.48 9.98
C ASN A 14 8.32 21.02 9.84
N ASP A 15 9.47 21.68 9.93
CA ASP A 15 9.56 23.14 9.87
C ASP A 15 9.25 23.66 8.47
N PRO A 16 8.79 24.92 8.31
CA PRO A 16 8.66 25.55 7.00
C PRO A 16 9.98 25.52 6.23
N CYS A 17 9.93 25.18 4.95
CA CYS A 17 11.10 25.01 4.12
C CYS A 17 11.76 26.36 3.81
N SER A 18 13.07 26.46 4.04
CA SER A 18 13.86 27.69 3.90
C SER A 18 13.99 28.20 2.45
N CYS A 19 13.57 27.43 1.44
CA CYS A 19 13.57 27.88 0.04
C CYS A 19 12.40 28.83 -0.32
N GLY A 20 11.56 29.20 0.65
CA GLY A 20 10.45 30.13 0.43
C GLY A 20 9.21 29.51 -0.20
N SER A 21 9.14 28.17 -0.30
CA SER A 21 7.99 27.47 -0.90
C SER A 21 6.73 27.41 -0.03
N GLY A 22 6.84 27.75 1.26
CA GLY A 22 5.74 27.63 2.24
C GLY A 22 5.40 26.19 2.66
N LYS A 23 6.02 25.16 2.06
CA LYS A 23 5.82 23.74 2.41
C LYS A 23 6.68 23.34 3.61
N LYS A 24 6.33 22.26 4.34
CA LYS A 24 7.23 21.65 5.34
C LYS A 24 8.53 21.20 4.67
N TYR A 25 9.67 21.29 5.36
CA TYR A 25 10.99 20.95 4.84
C TYR A 25 11.03 19.52 4.29
N LYS A 26 10.41 18.57 5.02
CA LYS A 26 10.24 17.18 4.57
C LYS A 26 9.41 17.00 3.30
N LYS A 27 8.58 17.98 2.94
CA LYS A 27 7.71 17.99 1.75
C LYS A 27 8.25 18.88 0.63
N CYS A 28 9.45 19.42 0.79
CA CYS A 28 10.06 20.33 -0.18
C CYS A 28 11.54 20.01 -0.37
N CYS A 29 12.45 20.85 0.13
CA CYS A 29 13.89 20.69 -0.10
C CYS A 29 14.47 19.37 0.37
N LEU A 30 13.87 18.69 1.34
CA LEU A 30 14.30 17.34 1.69
C LEU A 30 14.04 16.32 0.56
N ILE A 31 12.97 16.51 -0.21
CA ILE A 31 12.61 15.69 -1.38
C ILE A 31 13.32 16.22 -2.64
N THR A 32 13.64 17.52 -2.72
CA THR A 32 14.17 18.16 -3.94
C THR A 32 15.68 18.43 -3.96
N ASN A 33 16.42 18.31 -2.85
CA ASN A 33 17.85 18.71 -2.79
C ASN A 33 18.88 17.61 -3.14
N GLY A 34 18.46 16.45 -3.63
CA GLY A 34 19.35 15.67 -4.51
C GLY A 34 19.26 16.32 -5.89
N LYS A 35 20.33 16.93 -6.42
CA LYS A 35 20.40 17.42 -7.81
C LYS A 35 19.79 16.35 -8.71
N LYS A 36 18.54 16.56 -9.14
CA LYS A 36 17.80 15.59 -9.92
C LYS A 36 18.48 15.55 -11.28
N ASN A 37 19.29 14.54 -11.53
CA ASN A 37 19.58 14.19 -12.90
C ASN A 37 18.24 13.67 -13.45
N GLU A 38 17.52 14.50 -14.22
CA GLU A 38 16.18 14.15 -14.74
C GLU A 38 16.21 12.83 -15.49
N GLU A 39 17.34 12.53 -16.13
CA GLU A 39 17.61 11.30 -16.85
C GLU A 39 17.70 10.08 -15.91
N GLU A 40 18.24 10.25 -14.70
CA GLU A 40 18.26 9.19 -13.69
C GLU A 40 16.86 8.91 -13.14
N ILE A 41 16.04 9.95 -12.93
CA ILE A 41 14.63 9.78 -12.50
C ILE A 41 13.79 9.13 -13.61
N LYS A 42 14.02 9.49 -14.88
CA LYS A 42 13.35 8.84 -16.02
C LYS A 42 13.67 7.35 -16.09
N ASN A 43 14.89 6.96 -15.71
CA ASN A 43 15.34 5.58 -15.76
C ASN A 43 15.27 4.84 -14.42
N ILE A 44 14.76 5.48 -13.36
CA ILE A 44 14.74 4.90 -12.01
C ILE A 44 14.01 3.56 -11.97
N GLY A 45 12.90 3.42 -12.70
CA GLY A 45 12.12 2.18 -12.80
C GLY A 45 12.84 1.05 -13.54
N LYS A 46 14.00 1.31 -14.15
CA LYS A 46 14.85 0.33 -14.83
C LYS A 46 16.07 -0.07 -14.00
N LEU A 47 16.31 0.58 -12.87
CA LEU A 47 17.40 0.21 -11.97
C LEU A 47 17.18 -1.19 -11.37
N PRO A 48 18.24 -1.91 -10.98
CA PRO A 48 18.11 -3.22 -10.34
C PRO A 48 17.20 -3.16 -9.11
N LEU A 49 16.31 -4.14 -8.97
CA LEU A 49 15.51 -4.28 -7.75
C LEU A 49 16.43 -4.60 -6.57
N TYR A 50 16.24 -3.87 -5.47
CA TYR A 50 16.92 -4.15 -4.21
C TYR A 50 16.07 -5.05 -3.32
N LYS A 51 14.84 -4.63 -3.01
CA LYS A 51 13.86 -5.40 -2.24
C LYS A 51 12.44 -5.09 -2.72
N THR A 52 11.60 -6.12 -2.74
CA THR A 52 10.16 -5.96 -2.81
C THR A 52 9.57 -6.59 -1.55
N LEU A 53 8.95 -5.78 -0.70
CA LEU A 53 8.37 -6.23 0.55
C LEU A 53 6.87 -5.97 0.55
N ILE A 54 6.14 -6.83 1.25
CA ILE A 54 4.71 -6.68 1.45
C ILE A 54 4.37 -7.09 2.88
N THR A 55 3.40 -6.45 3.52
CA THR A 55 2.93 -6.89 4.84
C THR A 55 2.04 -8.12 4.73
N ASP A 56 2.25 -9.08 5.63
CA ASP A 56 1.36 -10.22 5.81
C ASP A 56 0.15 -9.82 6.68
N SER A 57 -0.76 -9.09 6.07
CA SER A 57 -1.98 -8.60 6.71
C SER A 57 -3.18 -8.79 5.79
N LYS A 58 -4.33 -9.16 6.35
CA LYS A 58 -5.61 -9.16 5.62
C LYS A 58 -6.16 -7.74 5.49
N GLY A 59 -6.80 -7.45 4.36
CA GLY A 59 -7.47 -6.17 4.13
C GLY A 59 -6.52 -5.07 3.65
N SER A 60 -5.83 -4.42 4.59
CA SER A 60 -4.85 -3.38 4.25
C SER A 60 -3.44 -3.95 4.22
N LYS A 61 -2.71 -3.69 3.14
CA LYS A 61 -1.32 -4.10 2.95
C LYS A 61 -0.43 -2.91 2.64
N VAL A 62 0.79 -2.93 3.14
CA VAL A 62 1.85 -2.02 2.72
C VAL A 62 2.75 -2.74 1.74
N VAL A 63 2.87 -2.20 0.52
CA VAL A 63 3.81 -2.67 -0.50
C VAL A 63 4.98 -1.70 -0.57
N MET A 64 6.19 -2.23 -0.43
CA MET A 64 7.43 -1.46 -0.51
C MET A 64 8.29 -1.98 -1.65
N ILE A 65 8.59 -1.11 -2.62
CA ILE A 65 9.46 -1.42 -3.75
C ILE A 65 10.69 -0.53 -3.66
N SER A 66 11.86 -1.15 -3.71
CA SER A 66 13.14 -0.43 -3.68
C SER A 66 14.08 -0.89 -4.80
N ARG A 67 14.89 0.04 -5.28
CA ARG A 67 15.87 -0.17 -6.35
C ARG A 67 17.23 0.37 -5.94
N GLU A 68 18.26 -0.36 -6.34
CA GLU A 68 19.66 -0.02 -6.03
C GLU A 68 20.21 0.98 -7.04
N ARG A 69 20.87 2.01 -6.52
CA ARG A 69 21.56 3.03 -7.30
C ARG A 69 23.05 2.70 -7.39
N SER A 70 23.73 3.28 -8.37
CA SER A 70 25.18 3.09 -8.57
C SER A 70 26.04 3.67 -7.42
N ASP A 71 25.51 4.63 -6.66
CA ASP A 71 26.15 5.22 -5.48
C ASP A 71 25.99 4.35 -4.21
N GLY A 72 25.37 3.17 -4.32
CA GLY A 72 25.11 2.26 -3.20
C GLY A 72 23.90 2.63 -2.33
N ASN A 73 23.30 3.80 -2.57
CA ASN A 73 22.01 4.16 -1.99
C ASN A 73 20.86 3.48 -2.75
N ILE A 74 19.64 3.73 -2.28
CA ILE A 74 18.43 3.19 -2.90
C ILE A 74 17.45 4.31 -3.25
N ALA A 75 16.61 4.05 -4.24
CA ALA A 75 15.31 4.68 -4.38
C ALA A 75 14.24 3.71 -3.85
N PHE A 76 13.24 4.19 -3.12
CA PHE A 76 12.15 3.35 -2.66
C PHE A 76 10.81 4.10 -2.66
N VAL A 77 9.75 3.32 -2.75
CA VAL A 77 8.36 3.75 -2.57
C VAL A 77 7.67 2.76 -1.63
N SER A 78 6.85 3.28 -0.73
CA SER A 78 6.00 2.55 0.21
C SER A 78 4.56 2.99 -0.02
N ILE A 79 3.66 2.04 -0.22
CA ILE A 79 2.28 2.27 -0.67
C ILE A 79 1.35 1.48 0.25
N LEU A 80 0.43 2.18 0.91
CA LEU A 80 -0.65 1.56 1.67
C LEU A 80 -1.85 1.32 0.75
N ILE A 81 -2.22 0.06 0.60
CA ILE A 81 -3.31 -0.41 -0.25
C ILE A 81 -4.34 -1.09 0.64
N ASP A 82 -5.56 -0.60 0.60
CA ASP A 82 -6.74 -1.26 1.13
C ASP A 82 -7.38 -2.06 0.00
N GLU A 83 -7.14 -3.37 0.01
CA GLU A 83 -7.61 -4.31 -1.01
C GLU A 83 -9.15 -4.41 -1.05
N TRP A 84 -9.84 -3.89 -0.02
CA TRP A 84 -11.23 -4.23 0.31
C TRP A 84 -12.19 -3.06 0.16
N LYS A 85 -11.70 -1.85 0.42
CA LYS A 85 -12.50 -0.64 0.34
C LYS A 85 -11.80 0.40 -0.49
N MET A 86 -10.84 1.09 0.12
CA MET A 86 -10.42 2.40 -0.38
C MET A 86 -9.42 2.34 -1.54
N GLY A 87 -8.85 1.18 -1.83
CA GLY A 87 -7.76 1.05 -2.80
C GLY A 87 -6.49 1.69 -2.28
N LEU A 88 -5.78 2.46 -3.11
CA LEU A 88 -4.58 3.17 -2.71
C LEU A 88 -4.91 4.31 -1.71
N LYS A 89 -4.47 4.16 -0.46
CA LYS A 89 -4.76 5.09 0.65
C LYS A 89 -3.64 6.08 0.94
N ASP A 90 -2.40 5.63 0.90
CA ASP A 90 -1.24 6.47 1.24
C ASP A 90 0.00 6.04 0.44
N CYS A 91 0.92 6.97 0.25
CA CYS A 91 2.17 6.72 -0.46
C CYS A 91 3.27 7.67 0.04
N PHE A 92 4.45 7.13 0.27
CA PHE A 92 5.66 7.92 0.50
C PHE A 92 6.89 7.22 -0.09
N GLY A 93 7.99 7.95 -0.23
CA GLY A 93 9.21 7.39 -0.80
C GLY A 93 10.38 8.35 -0.78
N SER A 94 11.49 7.89 -1.34
CA SER A 94 12.68 8.69 -1.60
C SER A 94 13.38 8.19 -2.86
N TYR A 95 13.96 9.11 -3.63
CA TYR A 95 14.75 8.77 -4.82
C TYR A 95 16.21 8.47 -4.51
N ASN A 96 16.69 8.86 -3.34
CA ASN A 96 18.05 8.63 -2.91
C ASN A 96 18.10 8.62 -1.38
N THR A 97 18.28 7.45 -0.80
CA THR A 97 18.43 7.27 0.64
C THR A 97 19.39 6.12 0.95
N PRO A 98 20.15 6.18 2.07
CA PRO A 98 20.92 5.03 2.53
C PRO A 98 20.04 3.82 2.82
N LYS A 99 20.54 2.61 2.54
CA LYS A 99 19.85 1.33 2.83
C LYS A 99 19.45 1.18 4.31
N SER A 100 20.27 1.71 5.22
CA SER A 100 19.99 1.69 6.66
C SER A 100 18.69 2.43 7.05
N MET A 101 18.32 3.45 6.29
CA MET A 101 17.06 4.17 6.54
C MET A 101 15.87 3.28 6.25
N LEU A 102 15.89 2.52 5.14
CA LEU A 102 14.85 1.54 4.81
C LEU A 102 14.71 0.49 5.90
N MET A 103 15.83 -0.09 6.33
CA MET A 103 15.82 -1.09 7.41
C MET A 103 15.23 -0.54 8.70
N ARG A 104 15.45 0.75 8.99
CA ARG A 104 14.84 1.39 10.15
C ARG A 104 13.32 1.54 9.99
N GLU A 105 12.82 1.91 8.81
CA GLU A 105 11.35 1.98 8.56
C GLU A 105 10.71 0.59 8.69
N ILE A 106 11.34 -0.45 8.12
CA ILE A 106 10.86 -1.84 8.25
C ILE A 106 10.80 -2.28 9.71
N ASN A 107 11.81 -1.91 10.51
CA ASN A 107 11.91 -2.32 11.90
C ASN A 107 11.10 -1.43 12.87
N SER A 108 10.78 -0.18 12.51
CA SER A 108 10.07 0.76 13.40
C SER A 108 8.57 0.51 13.45
N ASP A 109 8.00 0.00 12.37
CA ASP A 109 6.55 0.00 12.21
C ASP A 109 5.86 -1.21 12.86
N HIS A 110 6.63 -2.15 13.43
CA HIS A 110 6.12 -3.45 13.93
C HIS A 110 5.23 -4.21 12.92
N LEU A 111 5.28 -3.81 11.64
CA LEU A 111 4.51 -4.43 10.57
C LEU A 111 5.22 -5.72 10.13
N PRO A 112 4.50 -6.83 9.95
CA PRO A 112 5.09 -8.11 9.56
C PRO A 112 5.41 -8.11 8.06
N PHE A 113 6.47 -7.42 7.67
CA PHE A 113 6.95 -7.44 6.28
C PHE A 113 7.54 -8.80 5.93
N ILE A 114 7.11 -9.33 4.78
CA ILE A 114 7.67 -10.50 4.11
C ILE A 114 8.20 -10.09 2.73
N GLU A 115 9.06 -10.92 2.14
CA GLU A 115 9.50 -10.71 0.76
C GLU A 115 8.34 -10.99 -0.20
N GLY A 116 8.06 -10.04 -1.09
CA GLY A 116 6.97 -10.09 -2.06
C GLY A 116 7.48 -10.38 -3.47
N ASN A 117 6.65 -11.05 -4.28
CA ASN A 117 6.91 -11.16 -5.71
C ASN A 117 6.65 -9.80 -6.38
N PHE A 118 7.60 -9.33 -7.19
CA PHE A 118 7.55 -8.00 -7.80
C PHE A 118 6.36 -7.80 -8.75
N GLU A 119 6.05 -8.78 -9.61
CA GLU A 119 4.93 -8.66 -10.55
C GLU A 119 3.58 -8.77 -9.86
N GLU A 120 3.46 -9.62 -8.83
CA GLU A 120 2.24 -9.69 -8.02
C GLU A 120 2.03 -8.41 -7.22
N CYS A 121 3.10 -7.82 -6.67
CA CYS A 121 3.03 -6.51 -6.02
C CYS A 121 2.60 -5.40 -6.99
N LYS A 122 3.08 -5.43 -8.25
CA LYS A 122 2.61 -4.49 -9.28
C LYS A 122 1.13 -4.66 -9.59
N LYS A 123 0.64 -5.89 -9.73
CA LYS A 123 -0.79 -6.17 -9.92
C LYS A 123 -1.62 -5.65 -8.75
N LEU A 124 -1.16 -5.89 -7.51
CA LEU A 124 -1.81 -5.38 -6.31
C LEU A 124 -1.86 -3.85 -6.28
N ILE A 125 -0.75 -3.16 -6.60
CA ILE A 125 -0.71 -1.70 -6.70
C ILE A 125 -1.67 -1.20 -7.79
N LYS A 126 -1.63 -1.81 -8.99
CA LYS A 126 -2.51 -1.44 -10.10
C LYS A 126 -3.99 -1.60 -9.72
N ARG A 127 -4.34 -2.71 -9.07
CA ARG A 127 -5.69 -2.97 -8.57
C ARG A 127 -6.10 -1.93 -7.52
N GLY A 128 -5.22 -1.60 -6.58
CA GLY A 128 -5.44 -0.55 -5.58
C GLY A 128 -5.69 0.82 -6.19
N VAL A 129 -4.96 1.19 -7.25
CA VAL A 129 -5.19 2.44 -8.00
C VAL A 129 -6.57 2.42 -8.65
N LEU A 130 -6.93 1.36 -9.38
CA LEU A 130 -8.23 1.25 -10.04
C LEU A 130 -9.40 1.29 -9.05
N ILE A 131 -9.28 0.60 -7.91
CA ILE A 131 -10.27 0.69 -6.83
C ILE A 131 -10.42 2.15 -6.41
N ALA A 132 -9.32 2.83 -6.05
CA ALA A 132 -9.35 4.21 -5.59
C ALA A 132 -10.02 5.15 -6.62
N GLU A 133 -9.73 4.97 -7.91
CA GLU A 133 -10.36 5.72 -8.99
C GLU A 133 -11.88 5.45 -9.08
N GLU A 134 -12.31 4.19 -9.02
CA GLU A 134 -13.71 3.82 -9.17
C GLU A 134 -14.62 4.32 -8.04
N ILE A 135 -14.12 4.34 -6.80
CA ILE A 135 -14.89 4.81 -5.63
C ILE A 135 -14.62 6.28 -5.29
N GLY A 136 -13.69 6.94 -5.98
CA GLY A 136 -13.35 8.34 -5.77
C GLY A 136 -12.47 8.60 -4.53
N THR A 137 -11.66 7.64 -4.10
CA THR A 137 -10.60 7.87 -3.11
C THR A 137 -9.56 8.82 -3.72
N LYS A 138 -9.20 9.87 -2.97
CA LYS A 138 -8.15 10.79 -3.41
C LYS A 138 -6.80 10.09 -3.43
N ILE A 139 -6.24 9.90 -4.63
CA ILE A 139 -4.86 9.41 -4.81
C ILE A 139 -3.88 10.47 -4.26
N PRO A 140 -2.91 10.10 -3.40
CA PRO A 140 -1.90 11.01 -2.88
C PRO A 140 -1.02 11.59 -4.00
N GLU A 141 -0.71 12.89 -3.95
CA GLU A 141 0.21 13.53 -4.91
C GLU A 141 1.60 12.88 -4.87
N GLU A 142 2.01 12.40 -3.69
CA GLU A 142 3.24 11.64 -3.50
C GLU A 142 3.30 10.38 -4.38
N PHE A 143 2.16 9.74 -4.68
CA PHE A 143 2.13 8.56 -5.55
C PHE A 143 2.57 8.89 -6.98
N GLU A 144 2.04 9.95 -7.58
CA GLU A 144 2.51 10.42 -8.90
C GLU A 144 4.01 10.78 -8.88
N GLY A 145 4.44 11.32 -7.74
CA GLY A 145 5.83 11.65 -7.47
C GLY A 145 6.76 10.44 -7.47
N PHE A 146 6.33 9.27 -7.00
CA PHE A 146 7.18 8.09 -6.74
C PHE A 146 6.84 6.84 -7.57
N ARG A 147 5.71 6.79 -8.28
CA ARG A 147 5.27 5.64 -9.11
C ARG A 147 6.33 5.20 -10.13
N LYS A 148 7.21 6.12 -10.56
CA LYS A 148 8.34 5.82 -11.46
C LYS A 148 9.30 4.78 -10.90
N ILE A 149 9.41 4.67 -9.57
CA ILE A 149 10.23 3.64 -8.89
C ILE A 149 9.63 2.25 -9.12
N ILE A 150 8.31 2.15 -9.23
CA ILE A 150 7.62 0.88 -9.49
C ILE A 150 7.95 0.41 -10.91
N GLY A 151 8.06 1.33 -11.85
CA GLY A 151 8.29 1.06 -13.26
C GLY A 151 6.99 1.21 -14.04
N ASP A 152 6.81 0.39 -15.07
CA ASP A 152 5.59 0.42 -15.90
C ASP A 152 4.43 -0.26 -15.17
N LEU A 153 3.46 0.56 -14.74
CA LEU A 153 2.18 0.13 -14.18
C LEU A 153 1.04 0.21 -15.20
N ASP A 154 1.23 0.92 -16.31
CA ASP A 154 0.15 1.20 -17.25
C ASP A 154 -0.17 -0.04 -18.10
N ASN A 155 0.86 -0.84 -18.42
CA ASN A 155 0.74 -2.10 -19.15
C ASN A 155 0.58 -3.34 -18.25
N VAL A 156 0.31 -3.17 -16.95
CA VAL A 156 0.04 -4.30 -16.06
C VAL A 156 -1.39 -4.78 -16.30
N GLU A 157 -1.52 -5.97 -16.88
CA GLU A 157 -2.81 -6.61 -17.09
C GLU A 157 -3.36 -7.19 -15.79
N LEU A 158 -4.64 -6.91 -15.54
CA LEU A 158 -5.40 -7.49 -14.44
C LEU A 158 -6.52 -8.36 -15.00
N THR A 159 -6.74 -9.51 -14.36
CA THR A 159 -7.81 -10.43 -14.70
C THR A 159 -8.80 -10.56 -13.53
N GLY A 160 -10.05 -10.84 -13.90
CA GLY A 160 -11.14 -11.01 -12.96
C GLY A 160 -11.63 -9.70 -12.33
N SER A 161 -12.28 -9.83 -11.19
CA SER A 161 -12.84 -8.75 -10.40
C SER A 161 -11.78 -7.90 -9.69
N LEU A 162 -12.09 -6.62 -9.47
CA LEU A 162 -11.23 -5.70 -8.71
C LEU A 162 -11.19 -6.03 -7.22
N TYR A 163 -12.26 -6.59 -6.66
CA TYR A 163 -12.29 -7.03 -5.27
C TYR A 163 -12.24 -8.54 -5.21
N LYS A 164 -11.32 -9.08 -4.43
CA LYS A 164 -11.10 -10.53 -4.30
C LYS A 164 -11.67 -11.06 -2.99
N CYS A 165 -11.85 -12.37 -2.93
CA CYS A 165 -12.35 -13.11 -1.76
C CYS A 165 -11.53 -12.84 -0.48
N PHE A 166 -12.22 -12.67 0.65
CA PHE A 166 -11.60 -12.43 1.97
C PHE A 166 -10.72 -13.57 2.43
N GLU A 167 -11.12 -14.80 2.12
CA GLU A 167 -10.47 -15.97 2.68
C GLU A 167 -9.29 -16.43 1.86
N CYS A 168 -9.46 -16.55 0.54
CA CYS A 168 -8.39 -17.05 -0.31
C CYS A 168 -7.56 -15.94 -0.98
N GLY A 169 -8.00 -14.68 -0.96
CA GLY A 169 -7.30 -13.55 -1.59
C GLY A 169 -7.33 -13.52 -3.12
N GLU A 170 -7.73 -14.61 -3.77
CA GLU A 170 -7.63 -14.78 -5.23
C GLU A 170 -8.98 -14.92 -5.94
N GLY A 171 -9.97 -15.49 -5.26
CA GLY A 171 -11.27 -15.80 -5.84
C GLY A 171 -12.05 -14.56 -6.25
N ASP A 172 -12.63 -14.59 -7.44
CA ASP A 172 -13.48 -13.50 -7.92
C ASP A 172 -14.79 -13.40 -7.14
N LEU A 173 -15.25 -12.16 -6.94
CA LEU A 173 -16.52 -11.89 -6.28
C LEU A 173 -17.64 -11.63 -7.30
N PRO A 174 -18.88 -12.05 -7.02
CA PRO A 174 -20.02 -11.71 -7.87
C PRO A 174 -20.23 -10.19 -7.96
N GLU A 175 -20.65 -9.71 -9.13
CA GLU A 175 -20.83 -8.27 -9.41
C GLU A 175 -21.79 -7.58 -8.42
N GLU A 176 -22.85 -8.26 -7.98
CA GLU A 176 -23.79 -7.71 -6.98
C GLU A 176 -23.12 -7.48 -5.62
N VAL A 177 -22.17 -8.32 -5.24
CA VAL A 177 -21.39 -8.15 -4.01
C VAL A 177 -20.44 -6.96 -4.16
N ILE A 178 -19.79 -6.83 -5.33
CA ILE A 178 -18.90 -5.70 -5.64
C ILE A 178 -19.67 -4.36 -5.57
N LYS A 179 -20.89 -4.30 -6.11
CA LYS A 179 -21.76 -3.12 -6.01
C LYS A 179 -22.04 -2.74 -4.56
N VAL A 180 -22.29 -3.72 -3.68
CA VAL A 180 -22.50 -3.47 -2.24
C VAL A 180 -21.23 -2.95 -1.58
N ILE A 181 -20.07 -3.52 -1.89
CA ILE A 181 -18.77 -3.07 -1.38
C ILE A 181 -18.52 -1.60 -1.75
N LYS A 182 -18.66 -1.27 -3.04
CA LYS A 182 -18.47 0.10 -3.54
C LYS A 182 -19.43 1.08 -2.88
N LYS A 183 -20.74 0.76 -2.87
CA LYS A 183 -21.78 1.63 -2.29
C LYS A 183 -21.52 1.92 -0.81
N THR A 184 -21.22 0.87 -0.04
CA THR A 184 -20.93 0.99 1.39
C THR A 184 -19.69 1.82 1.62
N THR A 185 -18.63 1.58 0.85
CA THR A 185 -17.37 2.32 0.96
C THR A 185 -17.56 3.80 0.69
N ILE A 186 -18.29 4.16 -0.37
CA ILE A 186 -18.58 5.55 -0.71
C ILE A 186 -19.35 6.25 0.44
N GLU A 187 -20.28 5.55 1.08
CA GLU A 187 -21.03 6.11 2.22
C GLU A 187 -20.14 6.31 3.46
N ASP A 188 -19.30 5.31 3.77
CA ASP A 188 -18.32 5.43 4.87
C ASP A 188 -17.32 6.57 4.63
N MET A 189 -16.90 6.77 3.37
CA MET A 189 -16.05 7.89 2.99
C MET A 189 -16.74 9.24 3.19
N LYS A 190 -18.00 9.38 2.78
CA LYS A 190 -18.79 10.61 2.99
C LYS A 190 -18.95 10.93 4.47
N ARG A 191 -19.11 9.91 5.29
CA ARG A 191 -19.21 10.03 6.76
C ARG A 191 -17.85 10.25 7.42
N GLY A 192 -16.74 10.06 6.69
CA GLY A 192 -15.38 10.23 7.20
C GLY A 192 -14.97 9.17 8.23
N ILE A 193 -15.57 7.98 8.16
CA ILE A 193 -15.41 6.90 9.15
C ILE A 193 -14.55 5.73 8.66
N CYS A 194 -14.06 5.73 7.42
CA CYS A 194 -13.14 4.69 6.95
C CYS A 194 -11.87 4.63 7.83
N GLY A 195 -11.52 3.42 8.29
CA GLY A 195 -10.43 3.17 9.23
C GLY A 195 -10.71 3.65 10.66
N LYS A 196 -11.96 3.92 11.03
CA LYS A 196 -12.36 4.42 12.36
C LYS A 196 -13.49 3.59 12.96
N GLU A 197 -13.73 3.79 14.25
CA GLU A 197 -14.89 3.21 14.94
C GLU A 197 -16.19 3.59 14.23
N GLY A 198 -17.09 2.62 14.07
CA GLY A 198 -18.35 2.76 13.34
C GLY A 198 -18.26 2.50 11.84
N GLU A 199 -17.07 2.21 11.30
CA GLU A 199 -16.91 1.69 9.94
C GLU A 199 -17.65 0.37 9.73
N ILE A 200 -18.33 0.22 8.59
CA ILE A 200 -18.99 -1.04 8.24
C ILE A 200 -17.96 -2.04 7.76
N VAL A 201 -17.74 -3.13 8.49
CA VAL A 201 -16.83 -4.20 8.08
C VAL A 201 -17.54 -5.11 7.08
N LEU A 202 -16.94 -5.32 5.90
CA LEU A 202 -17.45 -6.21 4.86
C LEU A 202 -16.47 -7.36 4.67
N HIS A 203 -16.92 -8.61 4.78
CA HIS A 203 -16.12 -9.81 4.48
C HIS A 203 -16.85 -10.65 3.43
N ALA A 204 -16.53 -10.44 2.16
CA ALA A 204 -17.11 -11.13 1.03
C ALA A 204 -16.25 -12.34 0.63
N ILE A 205 -16.88 -13.48 0.39
CA ILE A 205 -16.18 -14.71 0.01
C ILE A 205 -16.65 -15.21 -1.35
N CYS A 206 -15.74 -15.80 -2.13
CA CYS A 206 -16.07 -16.41 -3.42
C CYS A 206 -16.84 -17.73 -3.23
N ASP A 207 -17.49 -18.20 -4.29
CA ASP A 207 -18.36 -19.37 -4.22
C ASP A 207 -17.59 -20.65 -3.83
N ALA A 208 -16.38 -20.85 -4.34
CA ALA A 208 -15.53 -21.97 -3.95
C ALA A 208 -15.14 -21.97 -2.46
N CYS A 209 -15.04 -20.78 -1.83
CA CYS A 209 -14.80 -20.69 -0.38
C CYS A 209 -16.08 -20.93 0.43
N LYS A 210 -17.25 -20.57 -0.09
CA LYS A 210 -18.54 -20.88 0.55
C LYS A 210 -18.79 -22.38 0.59
N GLU A 211 -18.54 -23.08 -0.52
CA GLU A 211 -18.73 -24.52 -0.64
C GLU A 211 -17.87 -25.29 0.37
N LYS A 212 -16.59 -24.92 0.52
CA LYS A 212 -15.68 -25.52 1.51
C LYS A 212 -16.10 -25.29 2.97
N GLY A 213 -16.78 -24.18 3.26
CA GLY A 213 -17.30 -23.90 4.60
C GLY A 213 -18.47 -24.81 4.98
N ASN A 214 -19.32 -25.15 4.00
CA ASN A 214 -20.52 -25.96 4.20
C ASN A 214 -20.23 -27.47 4.37
N GLU A 215 -19.04 -27.94 3.99
CA GLU A 215 -18.62 -29.34 4.21
C GLU A 215 -18.14 -29.61 5.65
N SER A 216 -18.06 -28.58 6.51
CA SER A 216 -17.61 -28.67 7.91
C SER A 216 -18.74 -28.58 8.95
N GLU A 217 -20.01 -28.61 8.53
CA GLU A 217 -21.11 -28.89 9.44
C GLU A 217 -21.18 -30.41 9.65
N ASP A 218 -20.32 -30.91 10.55
CA ASP A 218 -20.56 -32.19 11.22
C ASP A 218 -21.99 -32.19 11.75
N VAL A 219 -22.80 -33.10 11.20
CA VAL A 219 -24.15 -33.41 11.66
C VAL A 219 -24.05 -33.80 13.14
N TRP A 220 -24.31 -32.85 14.04
CA TRP A 220 -24.60 -33.17 15.43
C TRP A 220 -26.03 -33.71 15.47
N ASP A 221 -26.17 -35.04 15.41
CA ASP A 221 -27.44 -35.72 15.66
C ASP A 221 -27.73 -35.71 17.17
N PRO A 222 -28.73 -34.94 17.66
CA PRO A 222 -29.09 -34.91 19.08
C PRO A 222 -29.86 -36.18 19.50
N TRP A 223 -30.19 -37.07 18.56
CA TRP A 223 -31.08 -38.21 18.75
C TRP A 223 -30.46 -39.51 18.23
N GLY A 224 -29.14 -39.66 18.37
CA GLY A 224 -28.49 -40.96 18.30
C GLY A 224 -29.12 -41.88 19.35
N ASP A 225 -30.06 -42.71 18.91
CA ASP A 225 -30.86 -43.63 19.74
C ASP A 225 -29.93 -44.72 20.29
N ASP A 226 -29.34 -44.45 21.45
CA ASP A 226 -28.78 -45.45 22.37
C ASP A 226 -29.93 -46.35 22.87
N ARG A 227 -30.33 -47.32 22.06
CA ARG A 227 -31.10 -48.47 22.52
C ARG A 227 -30.46 -49.77 22.07
N GLU A 228 -29.65 -50.31 22.97
CA GLU A 228 -29.36 -51.74 23.09
C GLU A 228 -30.67 -52.55 23.07
N ILE A 229 -30.78 -53.51 22.14
CA ILE A 229 -30.93 -54.98 22.30
C ILE A 229 -30.80 -55.61 20.91
#